data_AF-A0A399YE37-F1
#
_entry.id   AF-A0A399YE37-F1
#
_cell.length_a   1.000
_cell.length_b   1.000
_cell.length_c   1.000
_cell.angle_alpha   90.00
_cell.angle_beta   90.00
_cell.angle_gamma   90.00
#
_symmetry.space_group_name_H-M   'P 1'
#
loop_
_entity.id
_entity.type
_entity.pdbx_description
1 polymer ?
#
loop_
_entity_poly.entity_id
_entity_poly.type
_entity_poly.pdbx_seq_one_letter_code
_entity_poly.pdbx_strand_id
1 'polypeptide(L)'
;MGSQFPVSDRNAYISTITGVREVALTGTADLASWSARLRAMNLVPYNDNGRASLLLTAIEARFRGIPFREMSISVVVSDDGGANVGGAYLAHAFNSSRLLAFAERAFFRTPYHLAVLTATEQLPARI
;
A
#
# COMPACT_ATOMS: atom_id res chain seq x y z
N MET A 1 4.89 41.78 18.65
CA MET A 1 3.54 41.28 18.31
C MET A 1 3.71 40.05 17.43
N GLY A 2 3.68 38.86 18.03
CA GLY A 2 3.81 37.59 17.31
C GLY A 2 2.43 37.05 16.97
N SER A 3 2.13 36.91 15.68
CA SER A 3 0.96 36.16 15.21
C SER A 3 1.32 34.68 15.19
N GLN A 4 0.98 33.99 16.28
CA GLN A 4 1.05 32.54 16.38
C GLN A 4 -0.09 31.97 15.53
N PHE A 5 0.24 31.41 14.36
CA PHE A 5 -0.69 30.60 13.58
C PHE A 5 -1.09 29.38 14.43
N PRO A 6 -2.37 28.99 14.48
CA PRO A 6 -2.79 27.82 15.23
C PRO A 6 -2.08 26.57 14.68
N VAL A 7 -1.34 25.90 15.55
CA VAL A 7 -0.77 24.58 15.25
C VAL A 7 -1.94 23.62 15.13
N SER A 8 -2.36 23.36 13.89
CA SER A 8 -3.23 22.23 13.55
C SER A 8 -2.62 20.97 14.18
N ASP A 9 -3.38 20.31 15.03
CA ASP A 9 -3.01 19.08 15.73
C ASP A 9 -2.55 18.02 14.71
N ARG A 10 -1.25 17.89 14.49
CA ARG A 10 -0.65 16.97 13.50
C ARG A 10 -0.92 15.49 13.81
N ASN A 11 -1.60 15.19 14.90
CA ASN A 11 -1.88 13.86 15.42
C ASN A 11 -3.30 13.37 15.10
N ALA A 12 -4.16 14.17 14.44
CA ALA A 12 -5.57 13.86 14.23
C ALA A 12 -5.85 12.60 13.37
N TYR A 13 -4.83 12.03 12.70
CA TYR A 13 -4.96 10.87 11.82
C TYR A 13 -4.06 9.69 12.22
N ILE A 14 -3.43 9.71 13.39
CA ILE A 14 -2.59 8.61 13.84
C ILE A 14 -3.50 7.43 14.23
N SER A 15 -3.41 6.36 13.44
CA SER A 15 -4.06 5.08 13.73
C SER A 15 -3.00 4.05 14.13
N THR A 16 -3.15 3.49 15.32
CA THR A 16 -2.26 2.42 15.81
C THR A 16 -2.85 1.06 15.47
N ILE A 17 -2.08 0.24 14.77
CA ILE A 17 -2.33 -1.19 14.61
C ILE A 17 -1.42 -1.99 15.54
N THR A 18 -1.90 -3.12 16.05
CA THR A 18 -1.16 -3.98 16.98
C THR A 18 -1.14 -5.44 16.51
N GLY A 19 -0.19 -6.22 17.03
CA GLY A 19 -0.06 -7.64 16.68
C GLY A 19 0.28 -7.89 15.22
N VAL A 20 1.10 -7.01 14.62
CA VAL A 20 1.45 -7.05 13.20
C VAL A 20 2.33 -8.26 12.90
N ARG A 21 1.88 -9.09 11.96
CA ARG A 21 2.68 -10.06 11.23
C ARG A 21 2.64 -9.65 9.76
N GLU A 22 3.80 -9.43 9.16
CA GLU A 22 3.89 -8.95 7.79
C GLU A 22 4.89 -9.79 6.99
N VAL A 23 4.53 -10.08 5.75
CA VAL A 23 5.44 -10.55 4.72
C VAL A 23 5.42 -9.54 3.58
N ALA A 24 6.60 -9.07 3.18
CA ALA A 24 6.78 -8.19 2.04
C ALA A 24 7.61 -8.90 0.97
N LEU A 25 7.17 -8.78 -0.27
CA LEU A 25 7.86 -9.26 -1.47
C LEU A 25 8.06 -8.10 -2.42
N THR A 26 9.32 -7.86 -2.78
CA THR A 26 9.68 -6.92 -3.84
C THR A 26 9.80 -7.67 -5.16
N GLY A 27 9.28 -7.08 -6.22
CA GLY A 27 9.32 -7.67 -7.55
C GLY A 27 9.45 -6.62 -8.64
N THR A 28 9.32 -7.06 -9.88
CA THR A 28 9.32 -6.16 -11.03
C THR A 28 8.16 -6.45 -11.97
N ALA A 29 7.73 -5.43 -12.71
CA ALA A 29 6.71 -5.52 -13.74
C ALA A 29 7.13 -4.78 -15.01
N ASP A 30 6.32 -4.94 -16.07
CA ASP A 30 6.52 -4.24 -17.33
C ASP A 30 6.39 -2.72 -17.17
N LEU A 31 7.46 -1.99 -17.51
CA LEU A 31 7.51 -0.55 -17.31
C LEU A 31 6.57 0.20 -18.25
N ALA A 32 6.42 -0.26 -19.50
CA ALA A 32 5.61 0.44 -20.50
C ALA A 32 4.11 0.42 -20.13
N SER A 33 3.60 -0.74 -19.73
CA SER A 33 2.23 -0.94 -19.27
C SER A 33 1.91 -0.07 -18.06
N TRP A 34 2.80 -0.06 -17.07
CA TRP A 34 2.63 0.77 -15.87
C TRP A 34 2.78 2.26 -16.15
N SER A 35 3.69 2.66 -17.03
CA SER A 35 3.83 4.05 -17.47
C SER A 35 2.56 4.56 -18.13
N ALA A 36 1.96 3.76 -19.01
CA ALA A 36 0.71 4.12 -19.68
C ALA A 36 -0.44 4.29 -18.67
N ARG A 37 -0.56 3.36 -17.70
CA ARG A 37 -1.59 3.41 -16.66
C ARG A 37 -1.42 4.60 -15.71
N LEU A 38 -0.20 4.83 -15.22
CA LEU A 38 0.08 5.87 -14.22
C LEU A 38 0.03 7.28 -14.82
N ARG A 39 0.32 7.44 -16.11
CA ARG A 39 0.20 8.71 -16.83
C ARG A 39 -1.21 9.30 -16.75
N ALA A 40 -2.26 8.47 -16.75
CA ALA A 40 -3.64 8.93 -16.59
C ALA A 40 -3.90 9.63 -15.24
N MET A 41 -3.01 9.46 -14.26
CA MET A 41 -3.09 10.05 -12.92
C MET A 41 -1.94 11.04 -12.65
N ASN A 42 -1.21 11.46 -13.70
CA ASN A 42 -0.02 12.30 -13.60
C ASN A 42 1.09 11.71 -12.70
N LEU A 43 1.20 10.38 -12.66
CA LEU A 43 2.24 9.67 -11.92
C LEU A 43 3.25 9.05 -12.89
N VAL A 44 4.50 8.92 -12.43
CA VAL A 44 5.59 8.27 -13.18
C VAL A 44 6.09 7.08 -12.36
N PRO A 45 6.17 5.86 -12.93
CA PRO A 45 6.77 4.74 -12.22
C PRO A 45 8.27 4.98 -12.01
N TYR A 46 8.80 4.51 -10.88
CA TYR A 46 10.24 4.40 -10.70
C TYR A 46 10.81 3.41 -11.72
N ASN A 47 11.86 3.83 -12.42
CA ASN A 47 12.51 3.02 -13.45
C ASN A 47 13.69 2.27 -12.85
N ASP A 48 13.43 1.04 -12.44
CA ASP A 48 14.44 0.11 -11.96
C ASP A 48 15.01 -0.68 -13.15
N ASN A 49 16.07 -0.15 -13.75
CA ASN A 49 16.80 -0.83 -14.84
C ASN A 49 15.89 -1.28 -16.01
N GLY A 50 14.96 -0.41 -16.42
CA GLY A 50 14.00 -0.69 -17.50
C GLY A 50 12.73 -1.42 -17.04
N ARG A 51 12.54 -1.59 -15.74
CA ARG A 51 11.40 -2.29 -15.13
C ARG A 51 10.69 -1.37 -14.14
N ALA A 52 9.40 -1.59 -13.94
CA ALA A 52 8.68 -0.97 -12.81
C ALA A 52 8.89 -1.83 -11.56
N SER A 53 9.24 -1.22 -10.42
CA SER A 53 9.34 -1.95 -9.14
C SER A 53 7.97 -2.15 -8.51
N LEU A 54 7.76 -3.34 -7.97
CA LEU A 54 6.56 -3.72 -7.23
C LEU A 54 6.87 -3.98 -5.76
N LEU A 55 5.92 -3.64 -4.91
CA LEU A 55 5.88 -4.05 -3.51
C LEU A 55 4.55 -4.76 -3.27
N LEU A 56 4.64 -6.04 -2.92
CA LEU A 56 3.50 -6.85 -2.49
C LEU A 56 3.63 -7.07 -0.99
N THR A 57 2.58 -6.79 -0.24
CA THR A 57 2.57 -7.07 1.20
C THR A 57 1.39 -7.97 1.54
N ALA A 58 1.59 -8.84 2.52
CA ALA A 58 0.54 -9.58 3.20
C ALA A 58 0.70 -9.32 4.70
N ILE A 59 -0.33 -8.75 5.32
CA ILE A 59 -0.33 -8.34 6.72
C ILE A 59 -1.47 -9.03 7.47
N GLU A 60 -1.20 -9.48 8.68
CA GLU A 60 -2.19 -9.82 9.70
C GLU A 60 -1.96 -8.89 10.90
N ALA A 61 -3.01 -8.17 11.31
CA ALA A 61 -2.90 -7.19 12.39
C ALA A 61 -4.24 -6.98 13.09
N ARG A 62 -4.26 -6.10 14.09
CA ARG A 62 -5.47 -5.68 14.80
C ARG A 62 -5.60 -4.16 14.79
N PHE A 63 -6.78 -3.65 14.46
CA PHE A 63 -7.12 -2.24 14.60
C PHE A 63 -8.19 -2.08 15.69
N ARG A 64 -7.90 -1.32 16.75
CA ARG A 64 -8.78 -1.16 17.92
C ARG A 64 -9.29 -2.51 18.48
N GLY A 65 -8.43 -3.52 18.48
CA GLY A 65 -8.76 -4.87 18.94
C GLY A 65 -9.47 -5.75 17.91
N ILE A 66 -9.84 -5.25 16.73
CA ILE A 66 -10.48 -6.02 15.66
C ILE A 66 -9.41 -6.63 14.76
N PRO A 67 -9.33 -7.97 14.62
CA PRO A 67 -8.36 -8.60 13.74
C PRO A 67 -8.72 -8.36 12.28
N PHE A 68 -7.70 -8.16 11.45
CA PHE A 68 -7.82 -8.10 10.01
C PHE A 68 -6.59 -8.69 9.32
N ARG A 69 -6.78 -9.10 8.07
CA ARG A 69 -5.74 -9.52 7.15
C ARG A 69 -5.88 -8.74 5.87
N GLU A 70 -4.77 -8.27 5.34
CA GLU A 70 -4.73 -7.50 4.11
C GLU A 70 -3.60 -7.98 3.21
N MET A 71 -3.83 -7.93 1.91
CA MET A 71 -2.82 -8.09 0.88
C MET A 71 -2.84 -6.87 -0.01
N SER A 72 -1.70 -6.21 -0.18
CA SER A 72 -1.57 -5.05 -1.05
C SER A 72 -0.64 -5.33 -2.23
N ILE A 73 -0.94 -4.73 -3.37
CA ILE A 73 -0.09 -4.70 -4.55
C ILE A 73 0.15 -3.23 -4.86
N SER A 74 1.40 -2.82 -4.75
CA SER A 74 1.82 -1.44 -4.95
C SER A 74 2.91 -1.36 -6.01
N VAL A 75 2.91 -0.25 -6.75
CA VAL A 75 3.94 0.09 -7.74
C VAL A 75 4.73 1.27 -7.22
N VAL A 76 6.05 1.16 -7.21
CA VAL A 76 6.91 2.25 -6.77
C VAL A 76 6.83 3.38 -7.81
N VAL A 77 6.56 4.60 -7.34
CA VAL A 77 6.49 5.80 -8.17
C VAL A 77 7.68 6.70 -7.88
N SER A 78 7.94 7.61 -8.81
CA SER A 78 9.01 8.57 -8.75
C SER A 78 8.47 9.99 -8.73
N ASP A 79 9.11 10.83 -7.92
CA ASP A 79 8.78 12.26 -7.82
C ASP A 79 9.48 13.10 -8.91
N ASP A 80 10.48 12.54 -9.59
CA ASP A 80 11.39 13.26 -10.49
C ASP A 80 11.59 12.55 -11.84
N GLY A 81 10.49 12.09 -12.44
CA GLY A 81 10.51 11.58 -13.82
C GLY A 81 11.12 10.20 -13.99
N GLY A 82 11.26 9.43 -12.90
CA GLY A 82 11.60 8.00 -12.91
C GLY A 82 12.93 7.65 -12.25
N ALA A 83 13.71 8.63 -11.79
CA ALA A 83 15.09 8.43 -11.32
C ALA A 83 15.20 8.15 -9.81
N ASN A 84 14.35 8.78 -9.00
CA ASN A 84 14.32 8.60 -7.55
C ASN A 84 12.98 8.03 -7.08
N VAL A 85 13.01 7.25 -6.00
CA VAL A 85 11.81 6.74 -5.35
C VAL A 85 11.09 7.89 -4.63
N GLY A 86 9.85 8.17 -5.05
CA GLY A 86 8.98 9.18 -4.44
C GLY A 86 7.90 8.60 -3.54
N GLY A 87 7.52 7.34 -3.77
CA GLY A 87 6.51 6.67 -2.96
C GLY A 87 6.00 5.40 -3.63
N ALA A 88 4.79 4.99 -3.25
CA ALA A 88 4.13 3.82 -3.82
C ALA A 88 2.68 4.14 -4.20
N TYR A 89 2.32 3.81 -5.44
CA TYR A 89 0.95 3.81 -5.92
C TYR A 89 0.29 2.49 -5.57
N LEU A 90 -0.76 2.52 -4.75
CA LEU A 90 -1.55 1.34 -4.40
C LEU A 90 -2.42 0.91 -5.59
N ALA A 91 -1.95 -0.09 -6.33
CA ALA A 91 -2.65 -0.59 -7.49
C ALA A 91 -3.88 -1.41 -7.12
N HIS A 92 -3.75 -2.20 -6.06
CA HIS A 92 -4.82 -3.06 -5.58
C HIS A 92 -4.60 -3.42 -4.12
N ALA A 93 -5.69 -3.65 -3.41
CA ALA A 93 -5.62 -4.24 -2.09
C ALA A 93 -6.82 -5.15 -1.83
N PHE A 94 -6.59 -6.15 -0.99
CA PHE A 94 -7.56 -7.11 -0.55
C PHE A 94 -7.60 -7.09 0.95
N ASN A 95 -8.78 -7.02 1.56
CA ASN A 95 -8.91 -7.05 3.02
C ASN A 95 -9.99 -8.06 3.42
N SER A 96 -9.71 -8.83 4.47
CA SER A 96 -10.62 -9.85 5.00
C SER A 96 -11.71 -9.29 5.92
N SER A 97 -11.58 -8.05 6.39
CA SER A 97 -12.60 -7.35 7.18
C SER A 97 -13.49 -6.48 6.30
N ARG A 98 -14.77 -6.84 6.18
CA ARG A 98 -15.77 -6.09 5.41
C ARG A 98 -16.00 -4.67 5.95
N LEU A 99 -15.81 -4.45 7.25
CA LEU A 99 -15.98 -3.16 7.91
C LEU A 99 -14.81 -2.21 7.61
N LEU A 100 -13.58 -2.72 7.62
CA LEU A 100 -12.38 -1.95 7.27
C LEU A 100 -12.28 -1.70 5.77
N ALA A 101 -12.60 -2.71 4.94
CA ALA A 101 -12.72 -2.54 3.50
C ALA A 101 -13.79 -1.50 3.11
N PHE A 102 -14.89 -1.40 3.88
CA PHE A 102 -15.91 -0.35 3.69
C PHE A 102 -15.41 1.02 4.15
N ALA A 103 -14.75 1.12 5.30
CA ALA A 103 -14.19 2.37 5.80
C ALA A 103 -13.11 2.92 4.86
N GLU A 104 -12.18 2.10 4.38
CA GLU A 104 -11.12 2.55 3.48
C GLU A 104 -11.66 2.96 2.11
N ARG A 105 -12.65 2.22 1.59
CA ARG A 105 -13.29 2.53 0.31
C ARG A 105 -14.19 3.78 0.38
N ALA A 106 -14.80 4.04 1.54
CA ALA A 106 -15.62 5.23 1.79
C ALA A 106 -14.78 6.50 2.06
N PHE A 107 -13.62 6.37 2.72
CA PHE A 107 -12.79 7.51 3.10
C PHE A 107 -11.65 7.84 2.11
N PHE A 108 -11.10 6.85 1.38
CA PHE A 108 -9.85 7.03 0.62
C PHE A 108 -9.95 6.76 -0.89
N ARG A 109 -11.13 6.43 -1.45
CA ARG A 109 -11.34 6.12 -2.89
C ARG A 109 -10.36 5.06 -3.43
N THR A 110 -9.86 4.17 -2.58
CA THR A 110 -8.87 3.16 -2.92
C THR A 110 -9.52 1.87 -3.46
N PRO A 111 -8.86 1.14 -4.38
CA PRO A 111 -9.41 -0.03 -5.06
C PRO A 111 -9.31 -1.30 -4.18
N TYR A 112 -10.07 -1.33 -3.08
CA TYR A 112 -10.14 -2.50 -2.19
C TYR A 112 -11.22 -3.50 -2.62
N HIS A 113 -10.82 -4.75 -2.82
CA HIS A 113 -11.70 -5.88 -3.16
C HIS A 113 -11.77 -6.88 -1.99
N LEU A 114 -12.95 -7.45 -1.74
CA LEU A 114 -13.12 -8.48 -0.72
C LEU A 114 -12.50 -9.79 -1.22
N ALA A 115 -11.60 -10.39 -0.45
CA ALA A 115 -11.05 -11.72 -0.71
C ALA A 115 -10.80 -12.48 0.59
N VAL A 116 -10.83 -13.82 0.52
CA VAL A 116 -10.37 -14.68 1.61
C VAL A 116 -8.84 -14.75 1.52
N LEU A 117 -8.17 -14.24 2.55
CA LEU A 117 -6.70 -14.27 2.65
C LEU A 117 -6.30 -15.19 3.80
N THR A 118 -5.43 -16.14 3.50
CA THR A 118 -4.82 -17.05 4.46
C THR A 118 -3.31 -16.82 4.44
N ALA A 119 -2.75 -16.36 5.55
CA ALA A 119 -1.30 -16.31 5.76
C ALA A 119 -0.92 -17.48 6.66
N THR A 120 -0.10 -18.39 6.17
CA THR A 120 0.38 -19.55 6.92
C THR A 120 1.89 -19.59 6.88
N GLU A 121 2.52 -19.63 8.05
CA GLU A 121 3.92 -19.98 8.20
C GLU A 121 4.06 -21.50 8.02
N GLN A 122 4.39 -21.96 6.82
CA GLN A 122 4.68 -23.37 6.54
C GLN A 122 6.18 -23.58 6.35
N LEU A 123 6.68 -24.76 6.75
CA LEU A 123 8.04 -25.17 6.43
C LEU A 123 8.22 -25.12 4.90
N PRO A 124 9.39 -24.69 4.40
CA PRO A 124 9.65 -24.65 2.96
C PRO A 124 9.35 -26.01 2.34
N ALA A 125 8.71 -26.00 1.16
CA ALA A 125 8.57 -27.21 0.37
C ALA A 125 9.98 -27.77 0.13
N ARG A 126 10.23 -28.99 0.63
CA ARG A 126 11.48 -29.70 0.32
C ARG A 126 11.34 -30.21 -1.12
N ILE A 127 12.24 -29.77 -1.99
CA ILE A 127 12.38 -30.25 -3.36
C ILE A 127 13.45 -31.33 -3.37
#